data_AF-A0A1Q3HCJ3-F1
#
_entry.id   AF-A0A1Q3HCJ3-F1
#
_cell.length_a   1.000
_cell.length_b   1.000
_cell.length_c   1.000
_cell.angle_alpha   90.00
_cell.angle_beta   90.00
_cell.angle_gamma   90.00
#
_symmetry.space_group_name_H-M   'P 1'
#
loop_
_entity.id
_entity.type
_entity.pdbx_description
1 polymer ?
#
loop_
_entity_poly.entity_id
_entity_poly.type
_entity_poly.pdbx_seq_one_letter_code
_entity_poly.pdbx_strand_id
1 'polypeptide(L)'
;MLALLRAGKLPFTFGSPHPTVAVVEQDGVFRVRELVVAPAEAEVAARESMNERGLWTPEQHYALGKPAGRVFIEAPTREALAEKLEAYPWPREW
;
A
#
# COMPACT_ATOMS: atom_id res chain seq x y z
N MET A 1 8.25 2.35 -8.70
CA MET A 1 7.93 3.28 -7.59
C MET A 1 8.30 4.73 -7.91
N LEU A 2 9.58 5.10 -8.02
CA LEU A 2 9.98 6.52 -8.18
C LEU A 2 9.37 7.21 -9.42
N ALA A 3 9.24 6.49 -10.53
CA ALA A 3 8.56 7.00 -11.72
C ALA A 3 7.07 7.33 -11.46
N LEU A 4 6.37 6.55 -10.63
CA LEU A 4 4.98 6.80 -10.26
C LEU A 4 4.85 8.03 -9.36
N LEU A 5 5.77 8.16 -8.39
CA LEU A 5 5.84 9.33 -7.52
C LEU A 5 6.12 10.62 -8.31
N ARG A 6 7.09 10.59 -9.23
CA ARG A 6 7.43 11.74 -10.10
C ARG A 6 6.31 12.09 -11.07
N ALA A 7 5.55 11.09 -11.53
CA ALA A 7 4.35 11.30 -12.34
C ALA A 7 3.14 11.82 -11.54
N GLY A 8 3.24 11.97 -10.22
CA GLY A 8 2.16 12.47 -9.37
C GLY A 8 0.96 11.53 -9.25
N LYS A 9 1.13 10.24 -9.56
CA LYS A 9 0.05 9.25 -9.49
C LYS A 9 -0.07 8.71 -8.07
N LEU A 10 -0.83 9.40 -7.23
CA LEU A 10 -1.13 8.99 -5.85
C LEU A 10 -2.64 8.72 -5.67
N PRO A 11 -3.02 7.76 -4.79
CA PRO A 11 -2.15 6.82 -4.09
C PRO A 11 -1.62 5.73 -5.02
N PHE A 12 -0.47 5.14 -4.69
CA PHE A 12 0.00 3.92 -5.34
C PHE A 12 0.60 2.95 -4.31
N THR A 13 0.50 1.66 -4.60
CA THR A 13 0.98 0.59 -3.71
C THR A 13 2.21 -0.09 -4.28
N PHE A 14 3.07 -0.61 -3.40
CA PHE A 14 4.23 -1.43 -3.78
C PHE A 14 4.62 -2.39 -2.65
N GLY A 15 5.50 -3.33 -2.99
CA GLY A 15 5.85 -4.49 -2.18
C GLY A 15 6.01 -5.69 -3.10
N SER A 16 6.78 -6.69 -2.67
CA SER A 16 7.02 -7.93 -3.43
C SER A 16 7.16 -9.05 -2.42
N PRO A 17 6.49 -10.20 -2.58
CA PRO A 17 5.72 -10.61 -3.77
C PRO A 17 4.34 -9.96 -3.88
N HIS A 18 3.87 -9.28 -2.82
CA HIS A 18 2.57 -8.63 -2.78
C HIS A 18 2.68 -7.19 -2.26
N PRO A 19 1.68 -6.32 -2.52
CA PRO A 19 1.70 -4.95 -2.01
C PRO A 19 1.61 -4.95 -0.48
N THR A 20 2.60 -4.35 0.18
CA THR A 20 2.69 -4.23 1.65
C THR A 20 2.60 -2.80 2.13
N VAL A 21 2.87 -1.83 1.25
CA VAL A 21 2.86 -0.41 1.56
C VAL A 21 2.20 0.41 0.46
N ALA A 22 1.69 1.58 0.82
CA ALA A 22 1.21 2.58 -0.10
C ALA A 22 1.90 3.92 0.14
N VAL A 23 2.07 4.67 -0.95
CA VAL A 23 2.41 6.08 -0.91
C VAL A 23 1.13 6.90 -1.00
N VAL A 24 0.93 7.79 -0.05
CA VAL A 24 -0.24 8.66 0.06
C VAL A 24 0.18 10.11 0.32
N GLU A 25 -0.66 11.06 -0.07
CA GLU A 25 -0.60 12.44 0.39
C GLU A 25 -1.74 12.66 1.37
N GLN A 26 -1.41 13.08 2.60
CA GLN A 26 -2.38 13.32 3.66
C GLN A 26 -2.00 14.63 4.37
N ASP A 27 -2.92 15.59 4.38
CA ASP A 27 -2.71 16.90 5.02
C ASP A 27 -1.50 17.67 4.45
N GLY A 28 -1.27 17.57 3.13
CA GLY A 28 -0.14 18.20 2.44
C GLY A 28 1.22 17.54 2.71
N VAL A 29 1.23 16.37 3.36
CA VAL A 29 2.44 15.61 3.68
C VAL A 29 2.41 14.26 2.97
N PHE A 30 3.52 13.89 2.34
CA PHE A 30 3.70 12.61 1.67
C PHE A 30 4.15 11.55 2.68
N ARG A 31 3.45 10.42 2.71
CA ARG A 31 3.71 9.31 3.63
C ARG A 31 3.80 7.99 2.89
N VAL A 32 4.73 7.14 3.33
CA VAL A 32 4.71 5.71 3.01
C VAL A 32 4.13 4.98 4.21
N ARG A 33 3.01 4.31 4.00
CA ARG A 33 2.26 3.64 5.06
C ARG A 33 2.06 2.18 4.75
N GLU A 34 2.07 1.36 5.79
CA GLU A 34 1.66 -0.04 5.73
C GLU A 34 0.21 -0.17 5.26
N LEU A 35 0.00 -1.10 4.33
CA LEU A 35 -1.32 -1.56 3.92
C LEU A 35 -1.83 -2.55 4.96
N VAL A 36 -2.95 -2.21 5.59
CA VAL A 36 -3.64 -3.06 6.55
C VAL A 36 -4.93 -3.53 5.92
N VAL A 37 -5.13 -4.84 5.90
CA VAL A 37 -6.41 -5.46 5.57
C VAL A 37 -7.13 -5.74 6.88
N ALA A 38 -8.34 -5.19 7.03
CA ALA A 38 -9.16 -5.44 8.22
C ALA A 38 -9.71 -6.88 8.16
N PRO A 39 -9.48 -7.73 9.19
CA PRO A 39 -9.90 -9.13 9.13
C PRO A 39 -11.40 -9.33 8.88
N ALA A 40 -12.23 -8.50 9.51
CA ALA A 40 -13.68 -8.57 9.34
C ALA A 40 -14.13 -8.20 7.91
N GLU A 41 -13.47 -7.21 7.28
CA GLU A 41 -13.77 -6.84 5.89
C GLU A 41 -13.30 -7.93 4.92
N ALA A 42 -12.14 -8.53 5.17
CA ALA A 42 -11.63 -9.64 4.38
C ALA A 42 -12.54 -10.87 4.45
N GLU A 43 -13.06 -11.21 5.63
CA GLU A 43 -13.96 -12.34 5.81
C GLU A 43 -15.27 -12.14 5.02
N VAL A 44 -15.85 -10.95 5.11
CA VAL A 44 -17.08 -10.61 4.35
C VAL A 44 -16.82 -10.70 2.85
N ALA A 45 -15.75 -10.07 2.35
CA ALA A 45 -15.41 -10.08 0.94
C ALA A 45 -15.07 -11.49 0.41
N ALA A 46 -14.37 -12.30 1.22
CA ALA A 46 -14.07 -13.68 0.87
C ALA A 46 -15.35 -14.52 0.75
N ARG A 47 -16.30 -14.37 1.69
CA ARG A 47 -17.59 -15.05 1.64
C ARG A 47 -18.41 -14.63 0.43
N GLU A 48 -18.47 -13.35 0.12
CA GLU A 48 -19.16 -12.83 -1.06
C GLU A 48 -18.54 -13.38 -2.35
N SER A 49 -17.21 -13.34 -2.48
CA SER A 49 -16.51 -13.88 -3.66
C SER A 49 -16.71 -15.39 -3.83
N MET A 50 -16.69 -16.15 -2.73
CA MET A 50 -16.99 -17.58 -2.76
C MET A 50 -18.43 -17.85 -3.20
N ASN A 51 -19.40 -17.05 -2.75
CA ASN A 51 -20.81 -17.20 -3.15
C ASN A 51 -21.04 -16.82 -4.62
N GLU A 52 -20.40 -15.77 -5.13
CA GLU A 52 -20.61 -15.28 -6.49
C GLU A 52 -19.78 -16.02 -7.54
N ARG A 53 -18.54 -16.35 -7.22
CA ARG A 53 -17.52 -16.82 -8.19
C ARG A 53 -16.94 -18.18 -7.83
N GLY A 54 -17.21 -18.70 -6.64
CA GLY A 54 -16.66 -19.98 -6.17
C GLY A 54 -15.17 -19.94 -5.87
N LEU A 55 -14.55 -18.75 -5.76
CA LEU A 55 -13.12 -18.59 -5.53
C LEU A 55 -12.79 -17.35 -4.70
N TRP A 56 -11.67 -17.41 -3.99
CA TRP A 56 -11.05 -16.29 -3.29
C TRP A 56 -9.53 -16.35 -3.50
N THR A 57 -8.94 -15.30 -4.08
CA THR A 57 -7.50 -15.25 -4.38
C THR A 57 -6.75 -14.25 -3.49
N PRO A 58 -5.43 -14.41 -3.32
CA PRO A 58 -4.61 -13.43 -2.61
C PRO A 58 -4.72 -12.02 -3.18
N GLU A 59 -4.83 -11.86 -4.51
CA GLU A 59 -4.98 -10.54 -5.15
C GLU A 59 -6.24 -9.83 -4.70
N GLN A 60 -7.34 -10.57 -4.50
CA GLN A 60 -8.58 -10.01 -3.96
C GLN A 60 -8.42 -9.57 -2.51
N HIS A 61 -7.65 -10.33 -1.71
CA HIS A 61 -7.32 -9.93 -0.34
C HIS A 61 -6.47 -8.64 -0.31
N TYR A 62 -5.40 -8.56 -1.11
CA TYR A 62 -4.53 -7.39 -1.12
C TYR A 62 -5.21 -6.13 -1.68
N ALA A 63 -6.21 -6.29 -2.55
CA ALA A 63 -7.02 -5.18 -3.04
C ALA A 63 -7.82 -4.46 -1.93
N LEU A 64 -8.04 -5.12 -0.79
CA LEU A 64 -8.71 -4.52 0.38
C LEU A 64 -7.75 -3.68 1.25
N GLY A 65 -6.45 -3.69 0.97
CA GLY A 65 -5.44 -3.02 1.78
C GLY A 65 -5.68 -1.53 1.88
N LYS A 66 -5.77 -1.00 3.11
CA LYS A 66 -5.89 0.43 3.39
C LYS A 66 -4.57 0.96 3.97
N PRO A 67 -4.11 2.16 3.57
CA PRO A 67 -2.88 2.77 4.08
C PRO A 67 -3.06 3.33 5.51
N ALA A 68 -3.39 2.44 6.44
CA ALA A 68 -3.82 2.77 7.80
C ALA A 68 -2.80 2.32 8.87
N GLY A 69 -1.85 1.44 8.52
CA GLY A 69 -0.86 0.95 9.46
C GLY A 69 0.29 1.91 9.71
N ARG A 70 1.43 1.33 10.06
CA ARG A 70 2.66 2.05 10.42
C ARG A 70 3.10 3.02 9.31
N VAL A 71 3.59 4.20 9.71
CA VAL A 71 4.30 5.12 8.81
C VAL A 71 5.79 4.74 8.76
N PHE A 72 6.30 4.44 7.58
CA PHE A 72 7.73 4.12 7.36
C PHE A 72 8.54 5.37 7.04
N ILE A 73 7.97 6.25 6.21
CA ILE A 73 8.62 7.48 5.73
C ILE A 73 7.57 8.58 5.72
N GLU A 74 7.98 9.77 6.12
CA GLU A 74 7.23 11.01 5.98
C GLU A 74 8.12 12.09 5.34
N ALA A 75 7.56 12.87 4.41
CA ALA A 75 8.26 13.96 3.76
C ALA A 75 7.30 15.09 3.34
N PRO A 76 7.73 16.37 3.42
CA PRO A 76 6.90 17.52 3.08
C PRO A 76 6.76 17.75 1.56
N THR A 77 7.62 17.14 0.74
CA THR A 77 7.60 17.27 -0.72
C THR A 77 7.81 15.93 -1.40
N ARG A 78 7.45 15.83 -2.69
CA ARG A 78 7.65 14.63 -3.49
C ARG A 78 9.13 14.31 -3.70
N GLU A 79 9.94 15.35 -3.85
CA GLU A 79 11.39 15.24 -4.02
C GLU A 79 12.04 14.68 -2.76
N ALA A 80 11.72 15.26 -1.59
CA ALA A 80 12.20 14.77 -0.31
C ALA A 80 11.72 13.34 -0.02
N LEU A 81 10.51 12.99 -0.48
CA LEU A 81 10.02 11.61 -0.39
C LEU A 81 10.83 10.68 -1.29
N ALA A 82 11.12 11.08 -2.53
CA ALA A 82 11.90 10.28 -3.47
C ALA A 82 13.30 9.97 -2.93
N GLU A 83 13.99 10.97 -2.37
CA GLU A 83 15.30 10.80 -1.74
C GLU A 83 15.24 9.79 -0.58
N LYS A 84 14.23 9.91 0.29
CA LYS A 84 14.05 8.99 1.41
C LYS A 84 13.69 7.57 0.93
N LEU A 85 12.84 7.44 -0.08
CA LEU A 85 12.45 6.14 -0.65
C LEU A 85 13.65 5.37 -1.22
N GLU A 86 14.61 6.06 -1.83
CA GLU A 86 15.85 5.48 -2.35
C GLU A 86 16.81 5.06 -1.24
N ALA A 87 16.90 5.85 -0.16
CA ALA A 87 17.81 5.58 0.95
C ALA A 87 17.23 4.62 2.00
N TYR A 88 15.92 4.36 2.01
CA TYR A 88 15.28 3.58 3.06
C TYR A 88 15.70 2.11 3.00
N PRO A 89 16.12 1.51 4.13
CA PRO A 89 16.47 0.10 4.20
C PRO A 89 15.20 -0.75 4.23
N TRP A 90 14.59 -0.96 3.06
CA TRP A 90 13.40 -1.79 2.92
C TRP A 90 13.66 -3.21 3.46
N PRO A 91 12.72 -3.78 4.23
CA PRO A 91 12.87 -5.15 4.71
C PRO A 91 13.01 -6.12 3.53
N ARG A 92 14.01 -7.00 3.62
CA ARG A 92 14.28 -8.02 2.58
C ARG A 92 13.30 -9.19 2.63
N GLU A 93 12.59 -9.30 3.74
CA GLU A 93 11.64 -10.36 4.07
C GLU A 93 10.18 -9.99 3.76
N TRP A 94 9.96 -8.85 3.08
CA TRP A 94 8.67 -8.52 2.48
C TRP A 94 8.39 -9.41 1.27
#